data_AF-A0A1F8PBT0-F1
#
_entry.id   AF-A0A1F8PBT0-F1
#
_cell.length_a   1.000
_cell.length_b   1.000
_cell.length_c   1.000
_cell.angle_alpha   90.00
_cell.angle_beta   90.00
_cell.angle_gamma   90.00
#
_symmetry.space_group_name_H-M   'P 1'
#
loop_
_entity.id
_entity.type
_entity.pdbx_description
1 polymer ?
#
loop_
_entity_poly.entity_id
_entity_poly.type
_entity_poly.pdbx_seq_one_letter_code
_entity_poly.pdbx_strand_id
1 'polypeptide(L)'
;MPGWKFLTNHALVLCLIAQQPRITAREISGAIGITEKATRNIINDLEIDGYVTKKREGRRIKYRVDPNLPLRSETQQDKAIGDLLETLGWKRRKSQAKKKVETSQASLFT
;
A
#
# COMPACT_ATOMS: atom_id res chain seq x y z
N MET A 1 -4.09 -3.98 26.48
CA MET A 1 -4.29 -2.52 26.30
C MET A 1 -3.60 -2.12 25.01
N PRO A 2 -4.28 -1.52 24.03
CA PRO A 2 -3.58 -0.95 22.88
C PRO A 2 -2.78 0.26 23.38
N GLY A 3 -1.45 0.11 23.47
CA GLY A 3 -0.54 1.21 23.76
C GLY A 3 -0.52 2.21 22.60
N TRP A 4 0.04 3.40 22.85
CA TRP A 4 0.14 4.43 21.82
C TRP A 4 0.93 3.93 20.60
N LYS A 5 0.39 4.14 19.40
CA LYS A 5 1.04 3.79 18.14
C LYS A 5 1.42 5.08 17.42
N PHE A 6 2.67 5.16 16.99
CA PHE A 6 3.15 6.27 16.15
C PHE A 6 2.47 6.33 14.78
N LEU A 7 2.09 5.16 14.24
CA LEU A 7 1.46 5.03 12.94
C LEU A 7 -0.03 4.70 13.09
N THR A 8 -0.84 5.23 12.17
CA THR A 8 -2.25 4.89 12.06
C THR A 8 -2.41 3.42 11.64
N ASN A 9 -3.57 2.82 11.93
CA ASN A 9 -3.86 1.46 11.47
C ASN A 9 -3.80 1.38 9.92
N HIS A 10 -4.20 2.43 9.20
CA HIS A 10 -4.08 2.51 7.73
C HIS A 10 -2.63 2.38 7.26
N ALA A 11 -1.71 3.13 7.86
CA ALA A 11 -0.29 3.06 7.51
C ALA A 11 0.31 1.68 7.82
N LEU A 12 -0.06 1.08 8.96
CA LEU A 12 0.39 -0.24 9.36
C LEU A 12 -0.12 -1.34 8.41
N VAL A 13 -1.40 -1.31 8.04
CA VAL A 13 -1.99 -2.25 7.08
C VAL A 13 -1.30 -2.14 5.73
N LEU A 14 -1.12 -0.92 5.22
CA LEU A 14 -0.47 -0.69 3.94
C LEU A 14 0.99 -1.19 3.94
N CYS A 15 1.73 -0.95 5.02
CA CYS A 15 3.10 -1.41 5.18
C CYS A 15 3.21 -2.94 5.14
N LEU A 16 2.33 -3.65 5.87
CA LEU A 16 2.28 -5.11 5.86
C LEU A 16 1.95 -5.67 4.47
N ILE A 17 1.01 -5.04 3.75
CA ILE A 17 0.67 -5.41 2.37
C ILE A 17 1.86 -5.20 1.43
N ALA A 18 2.58 -4.09 1.58
CA ALA A 18 3.75 -3.76 0.77
C ALA A 18 4.88 -4.80 0.96
N GLN A 19 5.12 -5.22 2.21
CA GLN A 19 6.13 -6.22 2.55
C GLN A 19 5.72 -7.63 2.11
N GLN A 20 4.45 -8.00 2.34
CA GLN A 20 3.92 -9.33 2.08
C GLN A 20 2.67 -9.27 1.20
N PRO A 21 2.81 -9.28 -0.14
CA PRO A 21 1.69 -9.15 -1.07
C PRO A 21 0.61 -10.25 -0.98
N ARG A 22 0.89 -11.38 -0.32
CA ARG A 22 -0.05 -12.51 -0.16
C ARG A 22 -0.56 -12.65 1.27
N ILE A 23 -0.32 -11.65 2.12
CA ILE A 23 -0.79 -11.63 3.49
C ILE A 23 -2.31 -11.62 3.53
N THR A 24 -2.89 -12.33 4.48
CA THR A 24 -4.33 -12.41 4.68
C THR A 24 -4.81 -11.34 5.67
N ALA A 25 -6.09 -10.96 5.59
CA ALA A 25 -6.70 -10.04 6.57
C ALA A 25 -6.56 -10.56 8.01
N ARG A 26 -6.61 -11.88 8.20
CA ARG A 26 -6.40 -12.53 9.50
C ARG A 26 -4.98 -12.31 10.02
N GLU A 27 -3.96 -12.53 9.20
CA GLU A 27 -2.56 -12.30 9.58
C GLU A 27 -2.29 -10.83 9.89
N ILE A 28 -2.80 -9.91 9.06
CA ILE A 28 -2.70 -8.45 9.31
C ILE A 28 -3.36 -8.09 10.65
N SER A 29 -4.58 -8.58 10.89
CA SER A 29 -5.33 -8.27 12.11
C SER A 29 -4.59 -8.74 13.37
N GLY A 30 -3.95 -9.91 13.30
CA GLY A 30 -3.15 -10.46 14.39
C GLY A 30 -1.87 -9.67 14.63
N ALA A 31 -1.20 -9.23 13.56
CA ALA A 31 0.02 -8.43 13.67
C ALA A 31 -0.22 -7.03 14.25
N ILE A 32 -1.35 -6.39 13.89
CA ILE A 32 -1.67 -5.03 14.33
C ILE A 32 -2.44 -5.02 15.66
N GLY A 33 -3.11 -6.11 16.01
CA GLY A 33 -3.98 -6.19 17.20
C GLY A 33 -5.31 -5.46 17.02
N ILE A 34 -5.92 -5.56 15.83
CA ILE A 34 -7.25 -5.05 15.53
C ILE A 34 -8.17 -6.19 15.07
N THR A 35 -9.46 -5.92 14.91
CA THR A 35 -10.38 -6.95 14.40
C THR A 35 -10.16 -7.22 12.91
N GLU A 36 -10.48 -8.44 12.48
CA GLU A 36 -10.42 -8.80 11.07
C GLU A 36 -11.40 -7.97 10.22
N LYS A 37 -12.56 -7.60 10.80
CA LYS A 37 -13.51 -6.67 10.18
C LYS A 37 -12.89 -5.28 9.96
N ALA A 38 -12.24 -4.71 10.98
CA ALA A 38 -11.56 -3.42 10.85
C ALA A 38 -10.45 -3.48 9.80
N THR A 39 -9.71 -4.59 9.76
CA THR A 39 -8.68 -4.83 8.75
C THR A 39 -9.27 -4.84 7.33
N ARG A 40 -10.37 -5.58 7.11
CA ARG A 40 -11.04 -5.61 5.81
C ARG A 40 -11.58 -4.24 5.38
N ASN A 41 -12.13 -3.46 6.31
CA ASN A 41 -12.58 -2.09 6.03
C ASN A 41 -11.41 -1.22 5.58
N ILE A 42 -10.29 -1.23 6.32
CA ILE A 42 -9.09 -0.47 5.95
C ILE A 42 -8.56 -0.89 4.57
N ILE A 43 -8.54 -2.18 4.25
CA ILE A 43 -8.11 -2.67 2.92
C ILE A 43 -9.04 -2.13 1.84
N ASN A 44 -10.35 -2.09 2.09
CA ASN A 44 -11.34 -1.56 1.15
C ASN A 44 -11.17 -0.06 0.96
N ASP A 45 -10.93 0.70 2.02
CA ASP A 45 -10.66 2.14 1.96
C ASP A 45 -9.41 2.41 1.11
N LEU A 46 -8.32 1.66 1.37
CA LEU A 46 -7.09 1.72 0.57
C LEU A 46 -7.29 1.31 -0.90
N GLU A 47 -8.26 0.45 -1.19
CA GLU A 47 -8.59 0.02 -2.55
C GLU A 47 -9.42 1.07 -3.31
N ILE A 48 -10.43 1.63 -2.67
CA ILE A 48 -11.24 2.75 -3.18
C ILE A 48 -10.33 3.93 -3.53
N ASP A 49 -9.33 4.16 -2.69
CA ASP A 49 -8.39 5.26 -2.80
C ASP A 49 -7.23 5.00 -3.78
N GLY A 50 -7.15 3.80 -4.36
CA GLY A 50 -6.17 3.42 -5.36
C GLY A 50 -4.80 3.00 -4.81
N TYR A 51 -4.55 3.11 -3.49
CA TYR A 51 -3.28 2.71 -2.88
C TYR A 51 -2.99 1.22 -3.01
N VAL A 52 -4.03 0.40 -2.97
CA VAL A 52 -3.94 -1.06 -3.07
C VAL A 52 -4.84 -1.57 -4.18
N THR A 53 -4.32 -2.48 -4.99
CA THR A 53 -5.13 -3.29 -5.90
C THR A 53 -5.05 -4.75 -5.52
N LYS A 54 -6.16 -5.49 -5.62
CA LYS A 54 -6.20 -6.92 -5.37
C LYS A 54 -6.36 -7.70 -6.67
N LYS A 55 -5.53 -8.72 -6.87
CA LYS A 55 -5.64 -9.67 -7.99
C LYS A 55 -5.80 -11.08 -7.44
N ARG A 56 -6.78 -11.83 -7.94
CA ARG A 56 -6.93 -13.25 -7.63
C ARG A 56 -5.87 -14.05 -8.39
N GLU A 57 -5.00 -14.75 -7.66
CA GLU A 57 -4.04 -15.73 -8.19
C GLU A 57 -4.46 -17.12 -7.67
N GLY A 58 -5.31 -17.80 -8.46
CA GLY A 58 -5.87 -19.11 -8.10
C GLY A 58 -6.80 -19.04 -6.88
N ARG A 59 -6.40 -19.71 -5.80
CA ARG A 59 -7.15 -19.72 -4.52
C ARG A 59 -6.78 -18.58 -3.57
N ARG A 60 -5.74 -17.79 -3.90
CA ARG A 60 -5.24 -16.71 -3.03
C ARG A 60 -5.44 -15.35 -3.67
N ILE A 61 -5.56 -14.33 -2.82
CA ILE A 61 -5.50 -12.94 -3.22
C ILE A 61 -4.04 -12.50 -3.15
N LYS A 62 -3.63 -11.71 -4.14
CA LYS A 62 -2.37 -10.99 -4.13
C LYS A 62 -2.63 -9.51 -4.29
N TYR A 63 -2.19 -8.77 -3.29
CA TYR A 63 -2.24 -7.33 -3.27
C TYR A 63 -1.07 -6.72 -4.05
N ARG A 64 -1.25 -5.51 -4.55
CA ARG A 64 -0.19 -4.67 -5.10
C ARG A 64 -0.40 -3.27 -4.59
N VAL A 65 0.69 -2.65 -4.14
CA VAL A 65 0.71 -1.25 -3.71
C VAL A 65 1.14 -0.39 -4.89
N ASP A 66 0.49 0.76 -5.06
CA ASP A 66 0.99 1.83 -5.93
C ASP A 66 1.81 2.82 -5.09
N PRO A 67 3.15 2.80 -5.17
CA PRO A 67 4.00 3.68 -4.37
C PRO A 67 4.00 5.13 -4.87
N ASN A 68 3.41 5.43 -6.03
CA ASN A 68 3.46 6.76 -6.64
C ASN A 68 2.33 7.67 -6.18
N LEU A 69 1.33 7.13 -5.46
CA LEU A 69 0.23 7.94 -4.96
C LEU A 69 0.70 8.85 -3.83
N PRO A 70 0.23 10.11 -3.79
CA PRO A 70 0.58 11.06 -2.73
C PRO A 70 -0.02 10.61 -1.40
N LEU A 71 0.53 11.06 -0.27
CA LEU A 71 -0.09 10.86 1.04
C LEU A 71 -1.41 11.65 1.15
N ARG A 72 -2.49 11.01 1.64
CA ARG A 72 -3.75 11.71 1.99
C ARG A 72 -3.55 12.55 3.24
N SER A 73 -2.96 13.73 3.10
CA SER A 73 -2.98 14.78 4.11
C SER A 73 -2.82 16.11 3.41
N GLU A 74 -3.69 17.09 3.69
CA GLU A 74 -3.60 18.47 3.18
C GLU A 74 -2.19 19.06 3.35
N THR A 75 -1.43 18.60 4.34
CA THR A 75 -0.08 19.09 4.68
C THR A 75 1.07 18.31 4.02
N GLN A 76 0.81 17.19 3.35
CA GLN A 76 1.86 16.27 2.84
C GLN A 76 1.59 15.75 1.42
N GLN A 77 0.79 16.48 0.63
CA GLN A 77 0.44 16.12 -0.76
C GLN A 77 1.67 15.94 -1.66
N ASP A 78 2.82 16.54 -1.31
CA ASP A 78 4.06 16.46 -2.09
C ASP A 78 4.88 15.17 -1.86
N LYS A 79 4.51 14.32 -0.89
CA LYS A 79 5.28 13.12 -0.55
C LYS A 79 4.56 11.85 -1.01
N ALA A 80 5.28 11.03 -1.78
CA ALA A 80 4.76 9.76 -2.26
C ALA A 80 4.68 8.75 -1.12
N ILE A 81 3.62 7.93 -1.13
CA ILE A 81 3.43 6.84 -0.16
C ILE A 81 4.60 5.85 -0.19
N GLY A 82 5.27 5.71 -1.34
CA GLY A 82 6.49 4.93 -1.48
C GLY A 82 7.64 5.38 -0.57
N ASP A 83 7.77 6.68 -0.31
CA ASP A 83 8.88 7.22 0.48
C ASP A 83 8.67 6.93 1.99
N LEU A 84 7.42 7.01 2.44
CA LEU A 84 7.04 6.54 3.78
C LEU A 84 7.33 5.04 3.92
N LEU A 85 6.91 4.23 2.95
CA LEU A 85 7.14 2.79 2.98
C LEU A 85 8.64 2.45 3.00
N GLU A 86 9.45 3.16 2.22
CA GLU A 86 10.92 3.01 2.23
C GLU A 86 11.53 3.36 3.59
N THR A 87 11.07 4.44 4.21
CA THR A 87 11.49 4.83 5.58
C THR A 87 11.14 3.75 6.60
N LEU A 88 10.04 3.01 6.38
CA LEU A 88 9.60 1.88 7.21
C LEU A 88 10.27 0.54 6.83
N GLY A 89 11.29 0.56 5.97
CA GLY A 89 12.08 -0.62 5.60
C GLY A 89 11.54 -1.42 4.41
N TRP A 90 10.53 -0.91 3.69
CA TRP A 90 10.08 -1.54 2.44
C TRP A 90 11.11 -1.33 1.32
N LYS A 91 11.59 -2.43 0.74
CA LYS A 91 12.44 -2.37 -0.45
C LYS A 91 11.55 -2.32 -1.69
N ARG A 92 11.47 -1.15 -2.35
CA ARG A 92 10.76 -0.99 -3.62
C ARG A 92 11.22 -2.07 -4.60
N ARG A 93 10.33 -3.00 -4.98
CA ARG A 93 10.69 -4.01 -5.99
C ARG A 93 11.01 -3.26 -7.28
N LYS A 94 12.25 -3.41 -7.76
CA LYS A 94 12.80 -2.76 -8.97
C LYS A 94 11.94 -2.92 -10.24
N SER A 95 10.88 -3.75 -10.24
CA SER A 95 9.99 -3.97 -11.38
C SER A 95 9.00 -2.83 -11.67
N GLN A 96 8.76 -1.89 -10.76
CA GLN A 96 7.80 -0.78 -10.99
C GLN A 96 8.43 0.47 -11.62
N ALA A 97 9.77 0.61 -11.60
CA ALA A 97 10.46 1.74 -12.22
C ALA A 97 10.44 1.73 -13.76
N LYS A 98 10.17 0.58 -14.40
CA LYS A 98 10.10 0.47 -15.87
C LYS A 98 8.86 1.14 -16.48
N LYS A 99 7.76 1.31 -15.73
CA LYS A 99 6.53 1.93 -16.27
C LYS A 99 6.65 3.44 -16.52
N LYS A 100 7.64 4.13 -15.95
CA LYS A 100 7.79 5.59 -16.11
C LYS A 100 8.52 6.01 -17.39
N VAL A 101 9.28 5.11 -18.03
CA VAL A 101 10.09 5.47 -19.22
C VAL A 101 9.27 5.39 -20.52
N GLU A 102 8.29 4.49 -20.61
CA GLU A 102 7.46 4.34 -21.82
C GLU A 102 6.36 5.41 -21.96
N THR A 103 5.80 5.92 -20.86
CA THR A 103 4.68 6.89 -20.96
C THR A 103 5.15 8.31 -21.33
N SER A 104 6.41 8.67 -21.08
CA SER A 104 6.95 9.99 -21.47
C SER A 104 7.47 10.07 -22.91
N GLN A 105 7.69 8.93 -23.59
CA GLN A 105 8.13 8.93 -25.01
C GLN A 105 6.95 8.94 -26.00
N ALA A 106 5.74 8.62 -25.56
CA ALA A 106 4.55 8.59 -26.42
C ALA A 106 3.88 9.97 -26.61
N SER A 107 4.29 11.01 -25.89
CA SER A 107 3.73 12.37 -25.98
C SER A 107 4.58 13.36 -26.79
N LEU A 108 5.65 12.91 -27.44
CA LEU A 108 6.50 13.74 -28.31
C LEU A 108 6.30 13.46 -29.82
N PHE A 109 5.32 12.63 -30.17
CA PHE A 109 4.95 12.35 -31.56
C PHE A 109 3.44 12.44 -31.76
N THR A 110 2.89 13.63 -31.64
CA THR A 110 1.65 14.09 -32.31
C THR A 110 1.73 15.61 -32.37
#